data_AF-A0A4D4LCU9-F1
#
_entry.id   AF-A0A4D4LCU9-F1
#
_cell.length_a   1.000
_cell.length_b   1.000
_cell.length_c   1.000
_cell.angle_alpha   90.00
_cell.angle_beta   90.00
_cell.angle_gamma   90.00
#
_symmetry.space_group_name_H-M   'P 1'
#
loop_
_entity.id
_entity.type
_entity.pdbx_description
1 polymer ?
#
loop_
_entity_poly.entity_id
_entity_poly.type
_entity_poly.pdbx_seq_one_letter_code
_entity_poly.pdbx_strand_id
1 'polypeptide(L)'
;MGCRLPGDTDSPAALWRLLADGRDAVGEPPAERAALWAAEAATTARPASAPPVRGGYLRDVSGFDADFFGVSGREADILDPQHRLLLEVAWEALEHAGMPPDRLGSTATGVFAGLSYNDYMNRLDRHPRELEGSALANGHCVATGRISYLLGLHGPSVALDTACSSSLVAVHLAVQALRAGECDLALAGGVTLMFEPRITRSFDRMGMLSHTGHCHAFDAAADGFVRGEGCGIVVLKRLTDALRDGDRILAVLRGSAVNQDGHSDGLAAPSAAAQRALYEEALGRAGVDPADVGMVEAHGTGTPVGDPVEFASLAQVYGTGRDRCALASVKTNLGHLEPAAGVTGLIKAVLCLGRGHIPPNLHFTRWNPAIAAEGTRFFIPRELTRWPVRTGPGWPPCPPSASPGPTPMWCWNNRPHPRPAPHRHRPRPPPAPFRRCSSSPPAPRPRCPAPPAGWRTGWRATARTPRCATSPTPWRCAGAPDAGGSASPPHPAPNS
;
A
#
# COMPACT_ATOMS: atom_id res chain seq x y z
N MET A 1 -16.76 -0.46 7.03
CA MET A 1 -15.56 0.26 6.52
C MET A 1 -15.03 1.10 7.65
N GLY A 2 -13.72 1.14 7.86
CA GLY A 2 -13.05 1.97 8.85
C GLY A 2 -11.86 2.68 8.22
N CYS A 3 -11.45 3.83 8.76
CA CYS A 3 -10.26 4.54 8.31
C CYS A 3 -9.68 5.47 9.36
N ARG A 4 -8.35 5.65 9.33
CA ARG A 4 -7.60 6.69 10.05
C ARG A 4 -6.79 7.48 9.03
N LEU A 5 -7.09 8.76 8.87
CA LEU A 5 -6.58 9.61 7.79
C LEU A 5 -6.22 11.01 8.32
N PRO A 6 -5.41 11.78 7.59
CA PRO A 6 -5.01 13.13 7.99
C PRO A 6 -6.20 14.07 8.23
N GLY A 7 -5.97 15.14 8.99
CA GLY A 7 -6.99 16.15 9.29
C GLY A 7 -8.05 15.69 10.29
N ASP A 8 -7.66 14.90 11.30
CA ASP A 8 -8.52 14.28 12.32
C ASP A 8 -9.64 13.44 11.73
N THR A 9 -9.31 12.70 10.69
CA THR A 9 -10.28 11.86 10.00
C THR A 9 -10.21 10.46 10.57
N ASP A 10 -11.06 10.19 11.56
CA ASP A 10 -11.09 8.93 12.30
C ASP A 10 -12.14 7.93 11.78
N SER A 11 -12.94 8.30 10.78
CA SER A 11 -14.08 7.51 10.35
C SER A 11 -14.51 7.87 8.92
N PRO A 12 -15.25 6.98 8.21
CA PRO A 12 -15.82 7.32 6.91
C PRO A 12 -16.73 8.56 6.94
N ALA A 13 -17.42 8.81 8.07
CA ALA A 13 -18.23 9.99 8.26
C ALA A 13 -17.38 11.27 8.41
N ALA A 14 -16.28 11.21 9.16
CA ALA A 14 -15.31 12.30 9.23
C ALA A 14 -14.66 12.56 7.86
N LEU A 15 -14.34 11.51 7.10
CA LEU A 15 -13.80 11.63 5.75
C LEU A 15 -14.78 12.36 4.84
N TRP A 16 -16.06 11.97 4.85
CA TRP A 16 -17.08 12.66 4.07
C TRP A 16 -17.15 14.16 4.38
N ARG A 17 -17.15 14.54 5.68
CA ARG A 17 -17.15 15.95 6.08
C ARG A 17 -15.93 16.69 5.54
N LEU A 18 -14.73 16.13 5.74
CA LEU A 18 -13.48 16.70 5.25
C LEU A 18 -13.52 16.95 3.74
N LEU A 19 -13.98 15.96 2.97
CA LEU A 19 -14.04 16.04 1.52
C LEU A 19 -15.13 17.03 1.06
N ALA A 20 -16.35 16.94 1.61
CA ALA A 20 -17.47 17.79 1.23
C ALA A 20 -17.20 19.28 1.50
N ASP A 21 -16.49 19.58 2.60
CA ASP A 21 -16.05 20.93 2.96
C ASP A 21 -14.84 21.41 2.13
N GLY A 22 -14.27 20.56 1.27
CA GLY A 22 -13.12 20.88 0.44
C GLY A 22 -11.85 21.19 1.25
N ARG A 23 -11.67 20.55 2.41
CA ARG A 23 -10.51 20.81 3.27
C ARG A 23 -9.26 20.11 2.75
N ASP A 24 -8.15 20.82 2.84
CA ASP A 24 -6.80 20.31 2.62
C ASP A 24 -6.20 19.88 3.97
N ALA A 25 -5.84 18.60 4.08
CA ALA A 25 -5.24 18.00 5.27
C ALA A 25 -3.71 17.90 5.17
N VAL A 26 -3.11 18.39 4.08
CA VAL A 26 -1.66 18.43 3.89
C VAL A 26 -1.07 19.61 4.66
N GLY A 27 -0.19 19.31 5.60
CA GLY A 27 0.42 20.31 6.47
C GLY A 27 1.85 19.96 6.85
N GLU A 28 2.38 20.72 7.81
CA GLU A 28 3.64 20.39 8.46
C GLU A 28 3.48 19.11 9.29
N PRO A 29 4.56 18.32 9.46
CA PRO A 29 4.53 17.17 10.34
C PRO A 29 4.30 17.57 11.80
N PRO A 30 3.76 16.67 12.62
CA PRO A 30 3.67 16.86 14.06
C PRO A 30 5.02 17.26 14.66
N ALA A 31 4.99 18.21 15.60
CA ALA A 31 6.20 18.81 16.19
C ALA A 31 7.16 17.78 16.79
N GLU A 32 6.63 16.73 17.42
CA GLU A 32 7.41 15.64 17.98
C GLU A 32 8.20 14.89 16.90
N ARG A 33 7.59 14.59 15.76
CA ARG A 33 8.27 13.94 14.63
C ARG A 33 9.29 14.84 13.97
N ALA A 34 8.95 16.12 13.80
CA ALA A 34 9.89 17.11 13.26
C ALA A 34 11.15 17.21 14.16
N ALA A 35 10.97 17.27 15.48
CA ALA A 35 12.07 17.30 16.45
C ALA A 35 12.91 16.02 16.40
N LEU A 36 12.29 14.84 16.30
CA LEU A 36 13.00 13.57 16.15
C LEU A 36 13.86 13.54 14.88
N TRP A 37 13.31 13.95 13.73
CA TRP A 37 14.07 13.97 12.47
C TRP A 37 15.20 14.99 12.48
N ALA A 38 15.01 16.14 13.14
CA ALA A 38 16.05 17.14 13.32
C ALA A 38 17.20 16.63 14.19
N ALA A 39 16.89 15.95 15.30
CA ALA A 39 17.89 15.33 16.17
C ALA A 39 18.69 14.25 15.43
N GLU A 40 18.01 13.37 14.68
CA GLU A 40 18.67 12.36 13.85
C GLU A 40 19.60 13.00 12.80
N ALA A 41 19.15 14.06 12.12
CA ALA A 41 19.95 14.77 11.12
C ALA A 41 21.25 15.35 11.72
N ALA A 42 21.19 15.88 12.95
CA ALA A 42 22.34 16.46 13.64
C ALA A 42 23.44 15.43 13.98
N THR A 43 23.08 14.16 14.14
CA THR A 43 24.02 13.08 14.48
C THR A 43 24.68 12.43 13.27
N THR A 44 24.16 12.66 12.06
CA THR A 44 24.74 12.10 10.82
C THR A 44 25.76 13.07 10.21
N ALA A 45 26.94 12.57 9.80
CA ALA A 45 28.02 13.35 9.17
C ALA A 45 27.68 13.95 7.79
N ARG A 46 26.39 13.97 7.41
CA ARG A 46 25.86 14.62 6.22
C ARG A 46 24.92 15.73 6.66
N PRO A 47 25.20 17.01 6.37
CA PRO A 47 24.20 18.06 6.55
C PRO A 47 23.02 17.72 5.65
N ALA A 48 21.94 17.25 6.25
CA ALA A 48 20.74 17.01 5.49
C ALA A 48 20.04 18.36 5.28
N SER A 49 20.09 18.88 4.06
CA SER A 49 19.07 19.84 3.63
C SER A 49 17.67 19.24 3.89
N ALA A 50 16.77 20.10 4.36
CA ALA A 50 15.66 19.86 5.30
C ALA A 50 14.82 18.58 5.14
N PRO A 51 14.30 18.06 6.28
CA PRO A 51 12.87 17.87 6.38
C PRO A 51 12.35 18.69 7.58
N PRO A 52 11.21 19.38 7.42
CA PRO A 52 9.99 18.72 6.98
C PRO A 52 9.50 19.11 5.59
N VAL A 53 9.05 18.10 4.84
CA VAL A 53 8.26 18.26 3.62
C VAL A 53 6.80 18.24 4.05
N ARG A 54 6.00 19.18 3.55
CA ARG A 54 4.55 19.16 3.74
C ARG A 54 3.99 17.79 3.33
N GLY A 55 3.04 17.28 4.10
CA GLY A 55 2.48 15.95 3.90
C GLY A 55 1.16 15.75 4.64
N GLY A 56 0.47 14.67 4.30
CA GLY A 56 -0.71 14.22 5.03
C GLY A 56 -0.28 13.43 6.25
N TYR A 57 -0.36 14.01 7.44
CA TYR A 57 0.13 13.37 8.66
C TYR A 57 -1.00 12.98 9.60
N LEU A 58 -0.90 11.80 10.20
CA LEU A 58 -1.65 11.47 11.41
C LEU A 58 -1.03 12.22 12.60
N ARG A 59 -1.88 12.74 13.48
CA ARG A 59 -1.44 13.51 14.66
C ARG A 59 -0.85 12.61 15.72
N ASP A 60 -1.58 11.55 16.06
CA ASP A 60 -1.16 10.55 17.03
C ASP A 60 -1.01 9.19 16.32
N VAL A 61 0.16 8.60 16.49
CA VAL A 61 0.52 7.26 16.02
C VAL A 61 1.18 6.43 17.13
N SER A 62 1.24 6.96 18.36
CA SER A 62 1.80 6.27 19.53
C SER A 62 0.70 5.65 20.40
N GLY A 63 -0.49 6.27 20.44
CA GLY A 63 -1.67 5.75 21.12
C GLY A 63 -2.09 4.38 20.61
N PHE A 64 -2.39 3.47 21.54
CA PHE A 64 -2.91 2.12 21.27
C PHE A 64 -3.50 1.51 22.55
N ASP A 65 -4.71 0.96 22.48
CA ASP A 65 -5.33 0.25 23.60
C ASP A 65 -4.81 -1.20 23.68
N ALA A 66 -3.62 -1.35 24.26
CA ALA A 66 -2.92 -2.64 24.31
C ALA A 66 -3.71 -3.72 25.08
N ASP A 67 -4.34 -3.33 26.20
CA ASP A 67 -5.11 -4.25 27.04
C ASP A 67 -6.35 -4.78 26.30
N PHE A 68 -7.05 -3.92 25.56
CA PHE A 68 -8.19 -4.32 24.73
C PHE A 68 -7.82 -5.39 23.70
N PHE A 69 -6.65 -5.24 23.05
CA PHE A 69 -6.16 -6.21 22.07
C PHE A 69 -5.32 -7.35 22.68
N GLY A 70 -5.26 -7.47 24.02
CA GLY A 70 -4.49 -8.52 24.68
C GLY A 70 -2.98 -8.47 24.38
N VAL A 71 -2.45 -7.29 24.06
CA VAL A 71 -1.04 -7.04 23.80
C VAL A 71 -0.40 -6.53 25.09
N SER A 72 0.69 -7.15 25.53
CA SER A 72 1.39 -6.68 26.73
C SER A 72 2.03 -5.30 26.49
N GLY A 73 2.16 -4.46 27.53
CA GLY A 73 2.82 -3.16 27.39
C GLY A 73 4.23 -3.24 26.78
N ARG A 74 5.02 -4.25 27.18
CA ARG A 74 6.36 -4.49 26.59
C ARG A 74 6.30 -4.82 25.11
N GLU A 75 5.30 -5.58 24.67
CA GLU A 75 5.12 -5.87 23.24
C GLU A 75 4.62 -4.63 22.50
N ALA A 76 3.67 -3.88 23.09
CA ALA A 76 3.15 -2.65 22.53
C ALA A 76 4.27 -1.62 22.27
N ASP A 77 5.27 -1.53 23.14
CA ASP A 77 6.42 -0.62 22.97
C ASP A 77 7.27 -0.90 21.72
N ILE A 78 7.32 -2.16 21.25
CA ILE A 78 8.11 -2.56 20.08
C ILE A 78 7.27 -2.95 18.86
N LEU A 79 5.94 -2.93 18.99
CA LEU A 79 4.97 -3.26 17.93
C LEU A 79 4.90 -2.13 16.90
N ASP A 80 5.08 -2.43 15.61
CA ASP A 80 4.95 -1.41 14.55
C ASP A 80 3.58 -0.70 14.68
N PRO A 81 3.53 0.63 14.80
CA PRO A 81 2.27 1.37 14.83
C PRO A 81 1.36 1.14 13.62
N GLN A 82 1.89 0.68 12.48
CA GLN A 82 1.08 0.22 11.35
C GLN A 82 0.22 -0.99 11.72
N HIS A 83 0.75 -1.91 12.53
CA HIS A 83 0.00 -3.07 13.04
C HIS A 83 -1.07 -2.63 14.03
N ARG A 84 -0.75 -1.68 14.93
CA ARG A 84 -1.69 -1.11 15.91
C ARG A 84 -2.90 -0.47 15.21
N LEU A 85 -2.64 0.40 14.24
CA LEU A 85 -3.69 1.03 13.43
C LEU A 85 -4.53 0.02 12.66
N LEU A 86 -3.90 -1.00 12.08
CA LEU A 86 -4.64 -2.04 11.37
C LEU A 86 -5.60 -2.81 12.29
N LEU A 87 -5.21 -3.08 13.53
CA LEU A 87 -6.07 -3.74 14.52
C LEU A 87 -7.28 -2.88 14.86
N GLU A 88 -7.06 -1.62 15.22
CA GLU A 88 -8.13 -0.67 15.54
C GLU A 88 -9.07 -0.49 14.35
N VAL A 89 -8.53 -0.21 13.17
CA VAL A 89 -9.34 0.08 11.98
C VAL A 89 -10.06 -1.16 11.47
N ALA A 90 -9.49 -2.36 11.62
CA ALA A 90 -10.20 -3.61 11.31
C ALA A 90 -11.37 -3.84 12.26
N TRP A 91 -11.16 -3.61 13.57
CA TRP A 91 -12.22 -3.70 14.58
C TRP A 91 -13.37 -2.74 14.27
N GLU A 92 -13.07 -1.46 14.06
CA GLU A 92 -14.06 -0.43 13.73
C GLU A 92 -14.77 -0.70 12.40
N ALA A 93 -14.06 -1.27 11.42
CA ALA A 93 -14.66 -1.62 10.15
C ALA A 93 -15.73 -2.70 10.31
N LEU A 94 -15.53 -3.65 11.23
CA LEU A 94 -16.47 -4.71 11.63
C LEU A 94 -17.64 -4.14 12.43
N GLU A 95 -17.39 -3.28 13.41
CA GLU A 95 -18.44 -2.56 14.14
C GLU A 95 -19.33 -1.75 13.20
N HIS A 96 -18.72 -1.01 12.27
CA HIS A 96 -19.45 -0.28 11.23
C HIS A 96 -20.24 -1.22 10.31
N ALA A 97 -19.79 -2.45 10.09
CA ALA A 97 -20.53 -3.44 9.32
C ALA A 97 -21.70 -4.07 10.11
N GLY A 98 -21.78 -3.84 11.43
CA GLY A 98 -22.73 -4.53 12.30
C GLY A 98 -22.37 -5.99 12.55
N MET A 99 -21.08 -6.34 12.38
CA MET A 99 -20.58 -7.70 12.53
C MET A 99 -19.74 -7.78 13.81
N PRO A 100 -20.30 -8.29 14.91
CA PRO A 100 -19.59 -8.26 16.18
C PRO A 100 -18.42 -9.27 16.13
N PRO A 101 -17.18 -8.86 16.50
CA PRO A 101 -16.00 -9.70 16.28
C PRO A 101 -15.99 -11.03 17.05
N ASP A 102 -16.71 -11.11 18.17
CA ASP A 102 -16.92 -12.34 18.97
C ASP A 102 -17.64 -13.46 18.20
N ARG A 103 -18.40 -13.12 17.15
CA ARG A 103 -19.08 -14.08 16.27
C ARG A 103 -18.26 -14.54 15.08
N LEU A 104 -17.06 -13.99 14.88
CA LEU A 104 -16.16 -14.36 13.78
C LEU A 104 -15.16 -15.44 14.18
N GLY A 105 -15.10 -15.81 15.46
CA GLY A 105 -14.23 -16.89 15.92
C GLY A 105 -14.51 -18.19 15.18
N SER A 106 -13.45 -18.87 14.74
CA SER A 106 -13.50 -20.13 13.98
C SER A 106 -14.13 -20.05 12.58
N THR A 107 -14.42 -18.85 12.05
CA THR A 107 -14.96 -18.72 10.69
C THR A 107 -13.87 -18.63 9.63
N ALA A 108 -14.21 -18.98 8.39
CA ALA A 108 -13.36 -18.77 7.21
C ALA A 108 -13.40 -17.29 6.77
N THR A 109 -12.99 -16.37 7.64
CA THR A 109 -12.82 -14.95 7.31
C THR A 109 -11.38 -14.71 6.86
N GLY A 110 -11.19 -14.11 5.69
CA GLY A 110 -9.86 -13.75 5.17
C GLY A 110 -9.42 -12.34 5.59
N VAL A 111 -8.11 -12.10 5.63
CA VAL A 111 -7.47 -10.81 5.91
C VAL A 111 -6.43 -10.50 4.85
N PHE A 112 -6.61 -9.39 4.13
CA PHE A 112 -5.72 -8.97 3.04
C PHE A 112 -5.31 -7.51 3.28
N ALA A 113 -4.02 -7.25 3.50
CA ALA A 113 -3.56 -5.88 3.76
C ALA A 113 -2.33 -5.52 2.94
N GLY A 114 -2.40 -4.34 2.32
CA GLY A 114 -1.28 -3.68 1.67
C GLY A 114 -0.50 -2.83 2.65
N LEU A 115 0.79 -3.09 2.80
CA LEU A 115 1.71 -2.32 3.64
C LEU A 115 3.10 -2.32 3.02
N SER A 116 3.83 -1.25 3.28
CA SER A 116 5.21 -1.06 2.84
C SER A 116 6.01 -0.43 3.97
N TYR A 117 7.33 -0.45 3.79
CA TYR A 117 8.31 0.18 4.68
C TYR A 117 8.40 -0.51 6.06
N ASN A 118 9.63 -0.60 6.56
CA ASN A 118 9.97 -1.20 7.86
C ASN A 118 10.66 -0.14 8.73
N ASP A 119 10.19 1.10 8.67
CA ASP A 119 10.87 2.24 9.29
C ASP A 119 10.96 2.08 10.82
N TYR A 120 9.92 1.52 11.45
CA TYR A 120 9.91 1.27 12.89
C TYR A 120 10.92 0.19 13.29
N MET A 121 10.96 -0.94 12.58
CA MET A 121 11.97 -1.98 12.79
C MET A 121 13.40 -1.46 12.64
N ASN A 122 13.67 -0.66 11.59
CA ASN A 122 14.98 -0.04 11.37
C ASN A 122 15.40 0.89 12.52
N ARG A 123 14.43 1.52 13.19
CA ARG A 123 14.67 2.36 14.36
C ARG A 123 15.00 1.51 15.60
N LEU A 124 14.25 0.44 15.84
CA LEU A 124 14.52 -0.52 16.93
C LEU A 124 15.91 -1.16 16.80
N ASP A 125 16.35 -1.46 15.58
CA ASP A 125 17.69 -2.02 15.34
C ASP A 125 18.84 -1.11 15.80
N ARG A 126 18.60 0.20 15.93
CA ARG A 126 19.57 1.17 16.48
C ARG A 126 19.61 1.16 18.01
N HIS A 127 18.68 0.47 18.67
CA HIS A 127 18.55 0.35 20.12
C HIS A 127 18.57 -1.12 20.55
N PRO A 128 19.77 -1.77 20.64
CA PRO A 128 19.90 -3.23 20.76
C PRO A 128 19.24 -3.89 21.97
N ARG A 129 18.85 -3.10 22.98
CA ARG A 129 18.16 -3.58 24.19
C ARG A 129 16.69 -3.96 23.93
N GLU A 130 16.14 -3.62 22.76
CA GLU A 130 14.72 -3.80 22.39
C GLU A 130 14.50 -4.89 21.31
N LEU A 131 15.53 -5.69 21.00
CA LEU A 131 15.50 -6.64 19.87
C LEU A 131 14.69 -7.92 20.12
N GLU A 132 14.49 -8.30 21.38
CA GLU A 132 13.77 -9.53 21.71
C GLU A 132 12.30 -9.43 21.28
N GLY A 133 11.88 -10.28 20.33
CA GLY A 133 10.52 -10.28 19.78
C GLY A 133 10.27 -9.31 18.62
N SER A 134 11.26 -8.47 18.24
CA SER A 134 11.10 -7.43 17.19
C SER A 134 10.62 -7.99 15.84
N ALA A 135 11.07 -9.18 15.43
CA ALA A 135 10.62 -9.81 14.18
C ALA A 135 9.12 -10.16 14.18
N LEU A 136 8.58 -10.63 15.33
CA LEU A 136 7.15 -10.90 15.49
C LEU A 136 6.35 -9.60 15.67
N ALA A 137 6.97 -8.56 16.19
CA ALA A 137 6.35 -7.27 16.39
C ALA A 137 6.25 -6.45 15.09
N ASN A 138 7.14 -6.66 14.12
CA ASN A 138 7.29 -5.78 12.95
C ASN A 138 7.20 -6.46 11.58
N GLY A 139 7.19 -7.80 11.51
CA GLY A 139 7.07 -8.49 10.23
C GLY A 139 5.73 -8.20 9.55
N HIS A 140 5.74 -7.78 8.27
CA HIS A 140 4.52 -7.48 7.51
C HIS A 140 3.50 -8.63 7.49
N CYS A 141 3.96 -9.88 7.36
CA CYS A 141 3.08 -11.04 7.45
C CYS A 141 2.39 -11.17 8.81
N VAL A 142 3.02 -10.70 9.88
CA VAL A 142 2.45 -10.68 11.23
C VAL A 142 1.38 -9.61 11.36
N ALA A 143 1.38 -8.53 10.57
CA ALA A 143 0.32 -7.52 10.58
C ALA A 143 -1.07 -8.16 10.37
N THR A 144 -1.22 -8.95 9.30
CA THR A 144 -2.46 -9.65 8.98
C THR A 144 -2.67 -10.90 9.85
N GLY A 145 -1.59 -11.61 10.15
CA GLY A 145 -1.62 -12.75 11.06
C GLY A 145 -2.12 -12.38 12.45
N ARG A 146 -1.80 -11.18 12.94
CA ARG A 146 -2.23 -10.67 14.25
C ARG A 146 -3.72 -10.34 14.28
N ILE A 147 -4.27 -9.74 13.22
CA ILE A 147 -5.73 -9.59 13.07
C ILE A 147 -6.40 -10.97 13.10
N SER A 148 -5.89 -11.91 12.30
CA SER A 148 -6.44 -13.26 12.22
C SER A 148 -6.37 -13.98 13.56
N TYR A 149 -5.25 -13.87 14.28
CA TYR A 149 -5.04 -14.47 15.59
C TYR A 149 -6.00 -13.89 16.64
N LEU A 150 -6.10 -12.56 16.73
CA LEU A 150 -6.91 -11.90 17.75
C LEU A 150 -8.40 -12.13 17.56
N LEU A 151 -8.86 -12.19 16.31
CA LEU A 151 -10.27 -12.42 15.98
C LEU A 151 -10.61 -13.90 15.79
N GLY A 152 -9.63 -14.81 15.91
CA GLY A 152 -9.82 -16.25 15.71
C GLY A 152 -10.24 -16.64 14.29
N LEU A 153 -9.71 -15.97 13.27
CA LEU A 153 -10.08 -16.15 11.86
C LEU A 153 -9.24 -17.26 11.21
N HIS A 154 -9.87 -18.07 10.36
CA HIS A 154 -9.24 -19.23 9.71
C HIS A 154 -9.23 -19.15 8.17
N GLY A 155 -9.59 -18.00 7.59
CA GLY A 155 -9.44 -17.78 6.15
C GLY A 155 -8.01 -17.38 5.74
N PRO A 156 -7.78 -17.06 4.46
CA PRO A 156 -6.48 -16.61 3.97
C PRO A 156 -6.02 -15.33 4.69
N SER A 157 -4.76 -15.28 5.14
CA SER A 157 -4.15 -14.10 5.77
C SER A 157 -2.92 -13.66 4.98
N VAL A 158 -3.01 -12.55 4.26
CA VAL A 158 -2.01 -12.12 3.28
C VAL A 158 -1.63 -10.66 3.48
N ALA A 159 -0.36 -10.43 3.80
CA ALA A 159 0.27 -9.13 3.65
C ALA A 159 0.99 -9.04 2.29
N LEU A 160 0.88 -7.91 1.61
CA LEU A 160 1.49 -7.72 0.28
C LEU A 160 2.00 -6.29 0.06
N ASP A 161 2.97 -6.17 -0.84
CA ASP A 161 3.55 -4.90 -1.27
C ASP A 161 3.58 -4.83 -2.80
N THR A 162 2.68 -4.03 -3.37
CA THR A 162 2.69 -3.56 -4.76
C THR A 162 2.71 -2.03 -4.79
N ALA A 163 3.46 -1.43 -3.86
CA ALA A 163 3.61 0.00 -3.65
C ALA A 163 2.26 0.75 -3.54
N CYS A 164 2.04 1.75 -4.38
CA CYS A 164 0.85 2.63 -4.34
C CYS A 164 -0.47 1.90 -4.60
N SER A 165 -0.42 0.67 -5.12
CA SER A 165 -1.58 -0.15 -5.44
C SER A 165 -1.93 -1.19 -4.39
N SER A 166 -1.08 -1.37 -3.36
CA SER A 166 -1.16 -2.51 -2.43
C SER A 166 -2.56 -2.72 -1.85
N SER A 167 -3.23 -1.67 -1.39
CA SER A 167 -4.58 -1.82 -0.83
C SER A 167 -5.66 -2.19 -1.85
N LEU A 168 -5.56 -1.77 -3.11
CA LEU A 168 -6.52 -2.20 -4.13
C LEU A 168 -6.24 -3.63 -4.56
N VAL A 169 -4.96 -4.02 -4.65
CA VAL A 169 -4.58 -5.42 -4.92
C VAL A 169 -5.06 -6.33 -3.78
N ALA A 170 -4.95 -5.89 -2.52
CA ALA A 170 -5.52 -6.60 -1.37
C ALA A 170 -7.04 -6.81 -1.51
N VAL A 171 -7.77 -5.77 -1.91
CA VAL A 171 -9.22 -5.89 -2.19
C VAL A 171 -9.49 -6.80 -3.39
N HIS A 172 -8.68 -6.74 -4.45
CA HIS A 172 -8.80 -7.65 -5.59
C HIS A 172 -8.67 -9.12 -5.17
N LEU A 173 -7.63 -9.44 -4.39
CA LEU A 173 -7.40 -10.80 -3.88
C LEU A 173 -8.53 -11.24 -2.94
N ALA A 174 -9.02 -10.36 -2.06
CA ALA A 174 -10.17 -10.65 -1.21
C ALA A 174 -11.43 -10.97 -2.03
N VAL A 175 -11.69 -10.21 -3.11
CA VAL A 175 -12.79 -10.50 -4.04
C VAL A 175 -12.61 -11.85 -4.73
N GLN A 176 -11.38 -12.20 -5.13
CA GLN A 176 -11.13 -13.52 -5.73
C GLN A 176 -11.36 -14.65 -4.71
N ALA A 177 -10.84 -14.54 -3.49
CA ALA A 177 -11.01 -15.53 -2.43
C ALA A 177 -12.49 -15.74 -2.08
N LEU A 178 -13.27 -14.66 -1.98
CA LEU A 178 -14.72 -14.71 -1.78
C LEU A 178 -15.42 -15.42 -2.94
N ARG A 179 -15.05 -15.14 -4.20
CA ARG A 179 -15.65 -15.78 -5.39
C ARG A 179 -15.28 -17.26 -5.50
N ALA A 180 -14.07 -17.62 -5.09
CA ALA A 180 -13.58 -19.00 -5.09
C ALA A 180 -14.10 -19.83 -3.92
N GLY A 181 -14.73 -19.21 -2.91
CA GLY A 181 -15.20 -19.90 -1.70
C GLY A 181 -14.08 -20.25 -0.73
N GLU A 182 -12.91 -19.60 -0.83
CA GLU A 182 -11.81 -19.74 0.13
C GLU A 182 -12.10 -19.01 1.45
N CYS A 183 -13.00 -18.03 1.41
CA CYS A 183 -13.56 -17.35 2.57
C CYS A 183 -15.01 -16.93 2.32
N ASP A 184 -15.74 -16.66 3.40
CA ASP A 184 -17.14 -16.18 3.36
C ASP A 184 -17.27 -14.70 3.71
N LEU A 185 -16.24 -14.17 4.37
CA LEU A 185 -16.07 -12.78 4.73
C LEU A 185 -14.61 -12.40 4.52
N ALA A 186 -14.31 -11.16 4.14
CA ALA A 186 -12.93 -10.70 4.02
C ALA A 186 -12.75 -9.27 4.54
N LEU A 187 -11.69 -9.07 5.31
CA LEU A 187 -11.14 -7.76 5.65
C LEU A 187 -10.07 -7.42 4.61
N ALA A 188 -10.20 -6.28 3.95
CA ALA A 188 -9.26 -5.87 2.92
C ALA A 188 -8.92 -4.38 3.00
N GLY A 189 -7.66 -4.02 2.80
CA GLY A 189 -7.26 -2.62 2.77
C GLY A 189 -5.75 -2.42 2.85
N GLY A 190 -5.31 -1.38 3.56
CA GLY A 190 -3.89 -1.10 3.71
C GLY A 190 -3.57 0.04 4.66
N VAL A 191 -2.29 0.16 5.00
CA VAL A 191 -1.76 1.14 5.94
C VAL A 191 -0.41 1.66 5.47
N THR A 192 -0.14 2.93 5.79
CA THR A 192 1.14 3.58 5.58
C THR A 192 1.40 4.55 6.73
N LEU A 193 2.59 4.47 7.33
CA LEU A 193 3.10 5.49 8.25
C LEU A 193 4.50 5.95 7.85
N MET A 194 4.82 7.21 8.12
CA MET A 194 6.10 7.84 7.82
C MET A 194 6.87 8.11 9.12
N PHE A 195 7.73 7.17 9.50
CA PHE A 195 8.57 7.30 10.70
C PHE A 195 9.96 7.82 10.42
N GLU A 196 10.58 7.48 9.29
CA GLU A 196 11.91 7.97 8.93
C GLU A 196 11.89 8.91 7.72
N PRO A 197 12.74 9.96 7.69
CA PRO A 197 12.83 10.87 6.55
C PRO A 197 13.53 10.23 5.35
N ARG A 198 14.10 9.03 5.49
CA ARG A 198 14.91 8.34 4.47
C ARG A 198 14.15 8.14 3.16
N ILE A 199 12.93 7.62 3.23
CA ILE A 199 12.10 7.37 2.04
C ILE A 199 11.68 8.69 1.40
N THR A 200 11.28 9.68 2.20
CA THR A 200 10.98 11.03 1.72
C THR A 200 12.17 11.65 0.97
N ARG A 201 13.38 11.59 1.53
CA ARG A 201 14.61 12.07 0.86
C ARG A 201 14.92 11.30 -0.41
N SER A 202 14.61 10.00 -0.46
CA SER A 202 14.79 9.21 -1.68
C SER A 202 13.84 9.68 -2.79
N PHE A 203 12.57 9.92 -2.47
CA PHE A 203 11.59 10.44 -3.43
C PHE A 203 11.93 11.87 -3.89
N ASP A 204 12.38 12.72 -2.96
CA ASP A 204 12.86 14.08 -3.26
C ASP A 204 14.04 14.05 -4.25
N ARG A 205 15.05 13.21 -3.99
CA ARG A 205 16.21 13.03 -4.90
C ARG A 205 15.85 12.46 -6.26
N MET A 206 14.75 11.71 -6.33
CA MET A 206 14.20 11.22 -7.59
C MET A 206 13.29 12.27 -8.26
N GLY A 207 13.12 13.47 -7.70
CA GLY A 207 12.29 14.53 -8.28
C GLY A 207 10.79 14.19 -8.29
N MET A 208 10.34 13.35 -7.37
CA MET A 208 8.97 12.86 -7.31
C MET A 208 8.05 13.74 -6.45
N LEU A 209 8.63 14.49 -5.52
CA LEU A 209 7.87 15.30 -4.57
C LEU A 209 7.54 16.68 -5.14
N SER A 210 6.33 17.16 -4.84
CA SER A 210 5.90 18.52 -5.19
C SER A 210 6.69 19.56 -4.41
N HIS A 211 7.18 20.60 -5.10
CA HIS A 211 7.87 21.72 -4.48
C HIS A 211 6.88 22.71 -3.85
N THR A 212 5.66 22.74 -4.38
CA THR A 212 4.56 23.56 -3.84
C THR A 212 3.85 22.90 -2.65
N GLY A 213 4.15 21.62 -2.38
CA GLY A 213 3.62 20.90 -1.23
C GLY A 213 2.16 20.50 -1.37
N HIS A 214 1.68 20.24 -2.60
CA HIS A 214 0.32 19.72 -2.86
C HIS A 214 0.33 18.71 -4.01
N CYS A 215 -0.70 17.85 -4.07
CA CYS A 215 -0.96 17.03 -5.26
C CYS A 215 -1.88 17.81 -6.21
N HIS A 216 -1.33 18.37 -7.29
CA HIS A 216 -2.08 19.14 -8.29
C HIS A 216 -2.67 18.25 -9.40
N ALA A 217 -3.52 17.29 -9.01
CA ALA A 217 -4.04 16.27 -9.94
C ALA A 217 -4.69 16.90 -11.19
N PHE A 218 -4.10 16.61 -12.35
CA PHE A 218 -4.49 17.04 -13.70
C PHE A 218 -4.36 18.56 -13.99
N ASP A 219 -3.87 19.36 -13.05
CA ASP A 219 -3.70 20.81 -13.21
C ASP A 219 -2.38 21.16 -13.94
N ALA A 220 -2.33 22.35 -14.55
CA ALA A 220 -1.11 22.90 -15.13
C ALA A 220 0.05 23.09 -14.14
N ALA A 221 -0.22 23.17 -12.84
CA ALA A 221 0.76 23.26 -11.77
C ALA A 221 1.28 21.90 -11.27
N ALA A 222 0.86 20.77 -11.87
CA ALA A 222 1.37 19.43 -11.58
C ALA A 222 2.91 19.37 -11.61
N ASP A 223 3.54 19.21 -10.45
CA ASP A 223 4.99 19.21 -10.25
C ASP A 223 5.50 18.04 -9.40
N GLY A 224 4.63 17.13 -8.97
CA GLY A 224 4.94 16.04 -8.05
C GLY A 224 3.78 15.72 -7.12
N PHE A 225 3.98 14.76 -6.21
CA PHE A 225 3.03 14.48 -5.14
C PHE A 225 3.60 14.87 -3.76
N VAL A 226 2.73 15.00 -2.76
CA VAL A 226 3.15 14.99 -1.35
C VAL A 226 2.84 13.63 -0.74
N ARG A 227 3.71 13.14 0.14
CA ARG A 227 3.48 11.89 0.85
C ARG A 227 2.36 12.07 1.88
N GLY A 228 1.69 10.98 2.23
CA GLY A 228 0.74 10.96 3.33
C GLY A 228 0.68 9.62 4.04
N GLU A 229 0.08 9.66 5.22
CA GLU A 229 -0.15 8.53 6.11
C GLU A 229 -1.62 8.18 6.16
N GLY A 230 -1.92 6.93 6.49
CA GLY A 230 -3.27 6.54 6.79
C GLY A 230 -3.47 5.04 6.80
N CYS A 231 -4.64 4.65 7.26
CA CYS A 231 -5.12 3.29 7.27
C CYS A 231 -6.57 3.26 6.77
N GLY A 232 -6.93 2.25 6.00
CA GLY A 232 -8.30 2.00 5.60
C GLY A 232 -8.58 0.50 5.48
N ILE A 233 -9.73 0.05 5.97
CA ILE A 233 -10.21 -1.33 5.86
C ILE A 233 -11.67 -1.34 5.39
N VAL A 234 -11.94 -2.20 4.41
CA VAL A 234 -13.30 -2.55 3.97
C VAL A 234 -13.62 -3.98 4.37
N VAL A 235 -14.89 -4.21 4.73
CA VAL A 235 -15.44 -5.54 5.00
C VAL A 235 -16.19 -5.97 3.76
N LEU A 236 -15.84 -7.13 3.21
CA LEU A 236 -16.33 -7.64 1.94
C LEU A 236 -17.02 -8.98 2.15
N LYS A 237 -18.13 -9.17 1.45
CA LYS A 237 -18.95 -10.38 1.45
C LYS A 237 -19.56 -10.57 0.08
N ARG A 238 -19.85 -11.81 -0.31
CA ARG A 238 -20.63 -12.06 -1.54
C ARG A 238 -22.02 -11.43 -1.38
N LEU A 239 -22.51 -10.79 -2.44
CA LEU A 239 -23.81 -10.09 -2.40
C LEU A 239 -24.96 -11.02 -1.98
N THR A 240 -24.95 -12.27 -2.46
CA THR A 240 -25.95 -13.28 -2.09
C THR A 240 -25.98 -13.55 -0.59
N ASP A 241 -24.81 -13.60 0.04
CA ASP A 241 -24.69 -13.91 1.46
C ASP A 241 -25.01 -12.68 2.31
N ALA A 242 -24.62 -11.49 1.84
CA ALA A 242 -25.01 -10.24 2.48
C ALA A 242 -26.54 -10.05 2.50
N LEU A 243 -27.22 -10.38 1.39
CA LEU A 243 -28.68 -10.36 1.31
C LEU A 243 -29.32 -11.42 2.21
N ARG A 244 -28.78 -12.65 2.20
CA ARG A 244 -29.25 -13.75 3.07
C ARG A 244 -29.19 -13.37 4.55
N ASP A 245 -28.10 -12.73 4.96
CA ASP A 245 -27.83 -12.43 6.37
C ASP A 245 -28.40 -11.06 6.80
N GLY A 246 -29.03 -10.32 5.89
CA GLY A 246 -29.65 -9.02 6.18
C GLY A 246 -28.64 -7.90 6.41
N ASP A 247 -27.44 -8.02 5.85
CA ASP A 247 -26.36 -7.05 6.04
C ASP A 247 -26.68 -5.71 5.38
N ARG A 248 -26.19 -4.62 5.99
CA ARG A 248 -26.22 -3.28 5.38
C ARG A 248 -25.21 -3.21 4.23
N ILE A 249 -25.69 -3.25 3.00
CA ILE A 249 -24.86 -3.13 1.78
C ILE A 249 -24.59 -1.66 1.48
N LEU A 250 -23.32 -1.25 1.51
CA LEU A 250 -22.91 0.13 1.20
C LEU A 250 -22.71 0.36 -0.31
N ALA A 251 -22.15 -0.62 -1.00
CA ALA A 251 -21.90 -0.62 -2.44
C ALA A 251 -21.64 -2.04 -2.94
N VAL A 252 -21.61 -2.24 -4.25
CA VAL A 252 -21.28 -3.53 -4.89
C VAL A 252 -20.04 -3.36 -5.78
N LEU A 253 -18.99 -4.13 -5.48
CA LEU A 253 -17.81 -4.25 -6.33
C LEU A 253 -18.13 -5.16 -7.53
N ARG A 254 -18.39 -4.55 -8.68
CA ARG A 254 -18.82 -5.27 -9.89
C ARG A 254 -17.67 -6.02 -10.56
N GLY A 255 -16.50 -5.40 -10.64
CA GLY A 255 -15.32 -5.97 -11.26
C GLY A 255 -14.04 -5.33 -10.73
N SER A 256 -12.95 -6.09 -10.77
CA SER A 256 -11.60 -5.63 -10.47
C SER A 256 -10.56 -6.39 -11.28
N ALA A 257 -9.47 -5.70 -11.61
CA ALA A 257 -8.35 -6.23 -12.38
C ALA A 257 -7.02 -5.68 -11.84
N VAL A 258 -5.96 -6.43 -12.12
CA VAL A 258 -4.57 -6.11 -11.79
C VAL A 258 -3.72 -6.55 -12.98
N ASN A 259 -2.80 -5.69 -13.43
CA ASN A 259 -1.80 -6.03 -14.43
C ASN A 259 -0.46 -5.33 -14.13
N GLN A 260 0.47 -5.36 -15.08
CA GLN A 260 1.78 -4.76 -14.98
C GLN A 260 2.15 -4.09 -16.30
N ASP A 261 2.82 -2.95 -16.22
CA ASP A 261 3.29 -2.14 -17.35
C ASP A 261 4.29 -2.89 -18.25
N GLY A 262 4.95 -3.92 -17.73
CA GLY A 262 5.88 -4.77 -18.47
C GLY A 262 7.16 -4.04 -18.84
N HIS A 263 7.66 -4.26 -20.05
CA HIS A 263 8.81 -3.52 -20.59
C HIS A 263 8.32 -2.21 -21.22
N SER A 264 8.30 -1.14 -20.43
CA SER A 264 7.93 0.23 -20.83
C SER A 264 9.16 1.15 -20.96
N ASP A 265 8.93 2.45 -21.17
CA ASP A 265 9.98 3.48 -21.35
C ASP A 265 10.94 3.65 -20.15
N GLY A 266 10.67 2.96 -19.04
CA GLY A 266 11.54 2.88 -17.88
C GLY A 266 10.85 2.10 -16.77
N LEU A 267 11.63 1.55 -15.82
CA LEU A 267 11.09 0.72 -14.73
C LEU A 267 10.00 1.43 -13.89
N ALA A 268 10.06 2.76 -13.81
CA ALA A 268 9.10 3.59 -13.09
C ALA A 268 8.17 4.39 -14.02
N ALA A 269 8.19 4.09 -15.32
CA ALA A 269 7.41 4.82 -16.30
C ALA A 269 6.02 4.23 -16.47
N PRO A 270 4.94 5.04 -16.35
CA PRO A 270 3.58 4.60 -16.54
C PRO A 270 3.36 4.27 -18.02
N SER A 271 2.61 3.20 -18.27
CA SER A 271 2.23 2.77 -19.60
C SER A 271 0.74 3.03 -19.87
N ALA A 272 0.45 3.96 -20.79
CA ALA A 272 -0.93 4.26 -21.21
C ALA A 272 -1.65 3.01 -21.76
N ALA A 273 -0.91 2.16 -22.49
CA ALA A 273 -1.45 0.92 -23.04
C ALA A 273 -1.81 -0.10 -21.95
N ALA A 274 -0.96 -0.25 -20.93
CA ALA A 274 -1.22 -1.17 -19.82
C ALA A 274 -2.44 -0.71 -18.99
N GLN A 275 -2.56 0.59 -18.73
CA GLN A 275 -3.73 1.15 -18.04
C GLN A 275 -5.01 0.98 -18.83
N ARG A 276 -4.99 1.26 -20.13
CA ARG A 276 -6.16 1.05 -20.98
C ARG A 276 -6.61 -0.41 -20.91
N ALA A 277 -5.69 -1.36 -21.06
CA ALA A 277 -6.00 -2.78 -20.94
C ALA A 277 -6.54 -3.14 -19.55
N LEU A 278 -6.02 -2.53 -18.48
CA LEU A 278 -6.52 -2.70 -17.12
C LEU A 278 -7.97 -2.23 -16.97
N TYR A 279 -8.28 -1.04 -17.49
CA TYR A 279 -9.61 -0.45 -17.47
C TYR A 279 -10.62 -1.21 -18.32
N GLU A 280 -10.22 -1.69 -19.49
CA GLU A 280 -11.07 -2.52 -20.33
C GLU A 280 -11.35 -3.88 -19.66
N GLU A 281 -10.34 -4.52 -19.06
CA GLU A 281 -10.47 -5.83 -18.43
C GLU A 281 -11.46 -5.82 -17.26
N ALA A 282 -11.31 -4.92 -16.29
CA ALA A 282 -12.28 -4.89 -15.19
C ALA A 282 -13.65 -4.32 -15.58
N LEU A 283 -13.80 -3.61 -16.73
CA LEU A 283 -15.11 -3.21 -17.25
C LEU A 283 -15.80 -4.46 -17.82
N GLY A 284 -15.04 -5.26 -18.56
CA GLY A 284 -15.44 -6.59 -19.02
C GLY A 284 -15.88 -7.49 -17.86
N ARG A 285 -15.08 -7.58 -16.79
CA ARG A 285 -15.44 -8.35 -15.58
C ARG A 285 -16.65 -7.79 -14.84
N ALA A 286 -16.85 -6.47 -14.89
CA ALA A 286 -17.99 -5.81 -14.24
C ALA A 286 -19.30 -5.95 -15.05
N GLY A 287 -19.19 -6.19 -16.37
CA GLY A 287 -20.32 -6.08 -17.30
C GLY A 287 -20.92 -4.68 -17.28
N VAL A 288 -20.08 -3.65 -17.30
CA VAL A 288 -20.47 -2.23 -17.23
C VAL A 288 -19.99 -1.54 -18.50
N ASP A 289 -20.88 -0.78 -19.14
CA ASP A 289 -20.52 0.09 -20.25
C ASP A 289 -19.70 1.27 -19.69
N PRO A 290 -18.52 1.61 -20.27
CA PRO A 290 -17.77 2.78 -19.85
C PRO A 290 -18.62 4.07 -19.85
N ALA A 291 -19.61 4.16 -20.73
CA ALA A 291 -20.49 5.31 -20.82
C ALA A 291 -21.44 5.48 -19.61
N ASP A 292 -21.68 4.41 -18.83
CA ASP A 292 -22.50 4.46 -17.62
C ASP A 292 -21.69 4.85 -16.38
N VAL A 293 -20.36 5.04 -16.49
CA VAL A 293 -19.51 5.48 -15.37
C VAL A 293 -19.66 7.00 -15.17
N GLY A 294 -20.15 7.40 -13.99
CA GLY A 294 -20.38 8.81 -13.64
C GLY A 294 -19.19 9.50 -12.95
N MET A 295 -18.26 8.73 -12.40
CA MET A 295 -17.08 9.24 -11.71
C MET A 295 -15.92 8.24 -11.81
N VAL A 296 -14.72 8.76 -12.07
CA VAL A 296 -13.45 8.05 -11.91
C VAL A 296 -12.70 8.70 -10.74
N GLU A 297 -12.51 7.92 -9.68
CA GLU A 297 -11.51 8.20 -8.65
C GLU A 297 -10.16 7.70 -9.17
N ALA A 298 -9.35 8.63 -9.68
CA ALA A 298 -8.11 8.35 -10.38
C ALA A 298 -6.93 8.11 -9.43
N HIS A 299 -5.83 7.61 -9.99
CA HIS A 299 -4.54 7.67 -9.32
C HIS A 299 -4.14 9.14 -9.11
N GLY A 300 -4.23 10.00 -10.12
CA GLY A 300 -4.20 11.46 -10.03
C GLY A 300 -3.17 11.99 -9.05
N THR A 301 -1.90 11.73 -9.35
CA THR A 301 -0.77 12.05 -8.44
C THR A 301 -0.34 13.50 -8.48
N GLY A 302 -0.71 14.26 -9.51
CA GLY A 302 -0.17 15.60 -9.71
C GLY A 302 1.23 15.58 -10.34
N THR A 303 1.62 14.50 -11.02
CA THR A 303 2.94 14.44 -11.65
C THR A 303 2.90 14.94 -13.11
N PRO A 304 3.93 15.67 -13.59
CA PRO A 304 3.93 16.22 -14.95
C PRO A 304 3.82 15.16 -16.05
N VAL A 305 4.27 13.93 -15.79
CA VAL A 305 4.26 12.81 -16.76
C VAL A 305 3.12 11.84 -16.49
N GLY A 306 2.84 11.53 -15.22
CA GLY A 306 1.83 10.53 -14.86
C GLY A 306 0.42 10.99 -15.20
N ASP A 307 0.07 12.23 -14.89
CA ASP A 307 -1.29 12.73 -15.08
C ASP A 307 -1.70 12.80 -16.57
N PRO A 308 -0.85 13.24 -17.53
CA PRO A 308 -1.16 13.14 -18.96
C PRO A 308 -1.30 11.69 -19.45
N VAL A 309 -0.44 10.79 -18.99
CA VAL A 309 -0.48 9.37 -19.36
C VAL A 309 -1.75 8.69 -18.83
N GLU A 310 -2.15 9.00 -17.60
CA GLU A 310 -3.39 8.53 -17.00
C GLU A 310 -4.63 9.11 -17.69
N PHE A 311 -4.63 10.40 -17.98
CA PHE A 311 -5.76 10.99 -18.68
C PHE A 311 -5.92 10.39 -20.08
N ALA A 312 -4.83 10.19 -20.82
CA ALA A 312 -4.89 9.64 -22.18
C ALA A 312 -5.48 8.23 -22.22
N SER A 313 -5.15 7.37 -21.25
CA SER A 313 -5.71 6.01 -21.15
C SER A 313 -7.18 6.05 -20.71
N LEU A 314 -7.55 6.92 -19.76
CA LEU A 314 -8.92 7.14 -19.32
C LEU A 314 -9.80 7.70 -20.46
N ALA A 315 -9.31 8.67 -21.23
CA ALA A 315 -10.03 9.27 -22.34
C ALA A 315 -10.36 8.26 -23.45
N GLN A 316 -9.47 7.30 -23.70
CA GLN A 316 -9.74 6.23 -24.68
C GLN A 316 -10.85 5.28 -24.23
N VAL A 317 -11.00 5.03 -22.93
CA VAL A 317 -11.97 4.07 -22.39
C VAL A 317 -13.29 4.74 -22.02
N TYR A 318 -13.22 5.82 -21.25
CA TYR A 318 -14.37 6.51 -20.66
C TYR A 318 -14.65 7.88 -21.29
N GLY A 319 -13.81 8.37 -22.21
CA GLY A 319 -13.91 9.75 -22.71
C GLY A 319 -15.10 10.02 -23.61
N THR A 320 -15.82 8.98 -24.06
CA THR A 320 -17.00 9.08 -24.91
C THR A 320 -18.28 8.70 -24.16
N GLY A 321 -19.41 9.23 -24.61
CA GLY A 321 -20.72 9.01 -24.00
C GLY A 321 -21.51 10.30 -23.82
N ARG A 322 -22.80 10.18 -23.48
CA ARG A 322 -23.73 11.32 -23.44
C ARG A 322 -23.63 12.15 -22.17
N ASP A 323 -23.47 11.49 -21.02
CA ASP A 323 -23.44 12.17 -19.73
C ASP A 323 -22.03 12.66 -19.41
N ARG A 324 -21.86 13.57 -18.44
CA ARG A 324 -20.53 13.97 -17.99
C ARG A 324 -19.96 12.91 -17.04
N CYS A 325 -18.64 12.74 -17.02
CA CYS A 325 -17.95 11.89 -16.06
C CYS A 325 -17.02 12.74 -15.20
N ALA A 326 -17.20 12.70 -13.88
CA ALA A 326 -16.27 13.39 -12.98
C ALA A 326 -14.92 12.65 -12.97
N LEU A 327 -13.82 13.40 -12.95
CA LEU A 327 -12.47 12.90 -12.74
C LEU A 327 -11.92 13.59 -11.50
N ALA A 328 -11.53 12.81 -10.49
CA ALA A 328 -11.07 13.36 -9.21
C ALA A 328 -10.02 12.44 -8.57
N SER A 329 -9.30 12.96 -7.58
CA SER A 329 -8.34 12.20 -6.77
C SER A 329 -8.40 12.67 -5.32
N VAL A 330 -8.54 11.75 -4.37
CA VAL A 330 -8.51 12.03 -2.92
C VAL A 330 -7.14 12.58 -2.47
N LYS A 331 -6.10 12.39 -3.30
CA LYS A 331 -4.74 12.87 -3.01
C LYS A 331 -4.67 14.39 -2.95
N THR A 332 -5.59 15.10 -3.59
CA THR A 332 -5.67 16.56 -3.50
C THR A 332 -6.05 17.03 -2.08
N ASN A 333 -6.68 16.17 -1.27
CA ASN A 333 -7.06 16.49 0.11
C ASN A 333 -6.09 15.93 1.14
N LEU A 334 -5.60 14.71 0.93
CA LEU A 334 -4.88 13.94 1.96
C LEU A 334 -3.40 13.71 1.64
N GLY A 335 -2.94 14.11 0.45
CA GLY A 335 -1.67 13.65 -0.10
C GLY A 335 -1.73 12.20 -0.59
N HIS A 336 -0.60 11.68 -1.05
CA HIS A 336 -0.49 10.32 -1.52
C HIS A 336 -0.22 9.35 -0.36
N LEU A 337 -1.24 8.59 0.04
CA LEU A 337 -1.14 7.64 1.16
C LEU A 337 -0.46 6.30 0.83
N GLU A 338 0.28 6.24 -0.28
CA GLU A 338 1.10 5.09 -0.69
C GLU A 338 0.31 3.75 -0.63
N PRO A 339 0.70 2.65 0.09
CA PRO A 339 -0.13 1.46 0.23
C PRO A 339 -1.61 1.69 0.57
N ALA A 340 -1.94 2.66 1.42
CA ALA A 340 -3.32 2.98 1.84
C ALA A 340 -4.09 3.88 0.85
N ALA A 341 -3.44 4.40 -0.21
CA ALA A 341 -4.04 5.38 -1.11
C ALA A 341 -5.28 4.84 -1.83
N GLY A 342 -5.20 3.60 -2.26
CA GLY A 342 -6.25 2.98 -3.05
C GLY A 342 -7.54 2.70 -2.28
N VAL A 343 -7.46 2.01 -1.14
CA VAL A 343 -8.64 1.78 -0.28
C VAL A 343 -9.28 3.08 0.19
N THR A 344 -8.48 4.15 0.39
CA THR A 344 -9.00 5.48 0.71
C THR A 344 -9.83 6.05 -0.45
N GLY A 345 -9.34 5.91 -1.69
CA GLY A 345 -10.10 6.25 -2.90
C GLY A 345 -11.39 5.42 -3.03
N LEU A 346 -11.34 4.12 -2.73
CA LEU A 346 -12.53 3.26 -2.69
C LEU A 346 -13.55 3.75 -1.66
N ILE A 347 -13.13 4.06 -0.43
CA ILE A 347 -14.01 4.57 0.62
C ILE A 347 -14.65 5.89 0.17
N LYS A 348 -13.87 6.81 -0.43
CA LYS A 348 -14.41 8.04 -1.04
C LYS A 348 -15.48 7.72 -2.08
N ALA A 349 -15.22 6.82 -3.03
CA ALA A 349 -16.18 6.46 -4.06
C ALA A 349 -17.50 5.89 -3.49
N VAL A 350 -17.41 5.01 -2.47
CA VAL A 350 -18.58 4.48 -1.76
C VAL A 350 -19.37 5.59 -1.06
N LEU A 351 -18.67 6.54 -0.41
CA LEU A 351 -19.32 7.69 0.23
C LEU A 351 -20.02 8.59 -0.79
N CYS A 352 -19.37 8.88 -1.93
CA CYS A 352 -19.98 9.66 -3.01
C CYS A 352 -21.25 8.98 -3.55
N LEU A 353 -21.23 7.67 -3.75
CA LEU A 353 -22.41 6.89 -4.15
C LEU A 353 -23.55 7.00 -3.14
N GLY A 354 -23.26 6.75 -1.85
CA GLY A 354 -24.27 6.82 -0.79
C GLY A 354 -24.83 8.22 -0.54
N ARG A 355 -24.10 9.27 -0.93
CA ARG A 355 -24.52 10.67 -0.78
C ARG A 355 -25.10 11.27 -2.05
N GLY A 356 -24.90 10.63 -3.21
CA GLY A 356 -25.29 11.18 -4.51
C GLY A 356 -24.58 12.49 -4.86
N HIS A 357 -23.39 12.72 -4.31
CA HIS A 357 -22.61 13.95 -4.49
C HIS A 357 -21.12 13.62 -4.63
N ILE A 358 -20.40 14.47 -5.35
CA ILE A 358 -18.98 14.36 -5.66
C ILE A 358 -18.27 15.58 -5.04
N PRO A 359 -17.38 15.37 -4.06
CA PRO A 359 -16.59 16.43 -3.45
C PRO A 359 -15.68 17.17 -4.44
N PRO A 360 -15.27 18.42 -4.12
CA PRO A 360 -14.30 19.14 -4.91
C PRO A 360 -12.94 18.42 -4.97
N ASN A 361 -12.32 18.44 -6.14
CA ASN A 361 -10.93 18.07 -6.38
C ASN A 361 -10.08 19.34 -6.24
N LEU A 362 -9.28 19.41 -5.17
CA LEU A 362 -8.58 20.63 -4.80
C LEU A 362 -7.45 20.96 -5.78
N HIS A 363 -7.00 22.22 -5.73
CA HIS A 363 -5.88 22.77 -6.49
C HIS A 363 -6.01 22.75 -8.03
N PHE A 364 -7.17 22.38 -8.56
CA PHE A 364 -7.44 22.44 -10.00
C PHE A 364 -7.99 23.81 -10.41
N THR A 365 -7.23 24.51 -11.22
CA THR A 365 -7.53 25.79 -11.85
C THR A 365 -7.76 25.64 -13.36
N ARG A 366 -6.88 24.91 -14.05
CA ARG A 366 -6.94 24.66 -15.50
C ARG A 366 -6.21 23.36 -15.83
N TRP A 367 -6.64 22.72 -16.91
CA TRP A 367 -5.98 21.51 -17.41
C TRP A 367 -4.48 21.72 -17.66
N ASN A 368 -3.69 20.71 -17.33
CA ASN A 368 -2.32 20.61 -17.79
C ASN A 368 -2.27 20.72 -19.33
N PRO A 369 -1.42 21.58 -19.92
CA PRO A 369 -1.34 21.73 -21.37
C PRO A 369 -0.97 20.46 -22.14
N ALA A 370 -0.37 19.46 -21.46
CA ALA A 370 -0.11 18.14 -22.03
C ALA A 370 -1.33 17.21 -22.04
N ILE A 371 -2.46 17.63 -21.45
CA ILE A 371 -3.72 16.90 -21.40
C ILE A 371 -4.68 17.43 -22.48
N ALA A 372 -5.06 16.57 -23.42
CA ALA A 372 -6.07 16.86 -24.43
C ALA A 372 -7.49 16.59 -23.88
N ALA A 373 -7.98 17.46 -22.98
CA ALA A 373 -9.28 17.30 -22.33
C ALA A 373 -10.48 17.70 -23.21
N GLU A 374 -10.26 18.61 -24.17
CA GLU A 374 -11.32 19.12 -25.04
C GLU A 374 -11.94 17.98 -25.88
N GLY A 375 -13.28 17.99 -25.99
CA GLY A 375 -14.03 16.96 -26.71
C GLY A 375 -14.25 15.66 -25.92
N THR A 376 -13.65 15.50 -24.73
CA THR A 376 -13.97 14.39 -23.82
C THR A 376 -15.15 14.75 -22.91
N ARG A 377 -15.85 13.73 -22.37
CA ARG A 377 -16.91 13.94 -21.37
C ARG A 377 -16.42 14.22 -19.94
N PHE A 378 -15.11 14.28 -19.74
CA PHE A 378 -14.52 14.44 -18.42
C PHE A 378 -14.63 15.86 -17.89
N PHE A 379 -14.78 15.99 -16.57
CA PHE A 379 -14.66 17.27 -15.88
C PHE A 379 -14.08 17.09 -14.49
N ILE A 380 -13.39 18.11 -13.99
CA ILE A 380 -12.88 18.15 -12.62
C ILE A 380 -13.91 18.90 -11.74
N PRO A 381 -14.49 18.28 -10.71
CA PRO A 381 -15.39 18.97 -9.78
C PRO A 381 -14.57 19.98 -8.95
N ARG A 382 -14.95 21.26 -8.95
CA ARG A 382 -14.28 22.31 -8.16
C ARG A 382 -15.08 22.73 -6.92
N GLU A 383 -16.30 22.23 -6.82
CA GLU A 383 -17.25 22.43 -5.73
C GLU A 383 -18.02 21.12 -5.49
N LEU A 384 -18.72 21.02 -4.37
CA LEU A 384 -19.56 19.86 -4.08
C LEU A 384 -20.66 19.74 -5.14
N THR A 385 -20.52 18.76 -6.03
CA THR A 385 -21.33 18.62 -7.23
C THR A 385 -22.29 17.45 -7.09
N ARG A 386 -23.54 17.58 -7.54
CA ARG A 386 -24.46 16.44 -7.59
C ARG A 386 -23.90 15.35 -8.52
N TRP A 387 -23.99 14.09 -8.11
CA TRP A 387 -23.55 12.97 -8.94
C TRP A 387 -24.30 13.00 -10.30
N PRO A 388 -23.62 12.89 -11.45
CA PRO A 388 -24.26 12.83 -12.74
C PRO A 388 -25.08 11.53 -12.86
N VAL A 389 -26.39 11.59 -12.63
CA VAL A 389 -27.29 10.43 -12.77
C VAL A 389 -28.06 10.55 -14.08
N ARG A 390 -28.25 9.42 -14.78
CA ARG A 390 -29.16 9.31 -15.93
C ARG A 390 -30.57 9.78 -15.57
N THR A 391 -31.07 10.78 -16.27
CA THR A 391 -32.51 11.05 -16.37
C THR A 391 -33.01 10.53 -17.72
N GLY A 392 -33.42 9.26 -17.78
CA GLY A 392 -34.01 8.64 -18.97
C GLY A 392 -35.42 8.11 -18.69
N PRO A 393 -36.35 8.11 -19.67
CA PRO A 393 -37.68 7.53 -19.47
C PRO A 393 -37.56 6.01 -19.28
N GLY A 394 -37.98 5.51 -18.11
CA GLY A 394 -37.98 4.07 -17.79
C GLY A 394 -37.16 3.65 -16.58
N TRP A 395 -36.36 4.55 -15.99
CA TRP A 395 -35.82 4.34 -14.64
C TRP A 395 -36.59 5.23 -13.66
N PRO A 396 -37.28 4.66 -12.65
CA PRO A 396 -37.93 5.47 -11.65
C PRO A 396 -36.88 6.36 -10.96
N PRO A 397 -37.24 7.58 -10.51
CA PRO A 397 -36.35 8.38 -9.68
C PRO A 397 -35.97 7.54 -8.47
N CYS A 398 -34.71 7.06 -8.42
CA CYS A 398 -34.24 6.28 -7.30
C CYS A 398 -34.26 7.18 -6.06
N PRO A 399 -34.97 6.82 -4.98
CA PRO A 399 -34.76 7.47 -3.70
C PRO A 399 -33.28 7.30 -3.31
N PRO A 400 -32.68 8.28 -2.60
CA PRO A 400 -31.25 8.26 -2.25
C PRO A 400 -30.82 7.10 -1.32
N SER A 401 -31.68 6.12 -1.07
CA SER A 401 -31.47 5.02 -0.12
C SER A 401 -31.50 3.60 -0.72
N ALA A 402 -31.68 3.42 -2.04
CA ALA A 402 -31.75 2.07 -2.59
C ALA A 402 -31.33 1.99 -4.07
N SER A 403 -30.02 2.02 -4.33
CA SER A 403 -29.40 1.30 -5.46
C SER A 403 -27.88 1.23 -5.24
N PRO A 404 -27.27 0.02 -5.17
CA PRO A 404 -25.83 -0.11 -5.21
C PRO A 404 -25.35 0.29 -6.61
N GLY A 405 -24.97 1.55 -6.79
CA GLY A 405 -24.33 2.02 -8.01
C GLY A 405 -23.03 1.24 -8.27
N PRO A 406 -22.69 0.96 -9.54
CA PRO A 406 -21.47 0.24 -9.87
C PRO A 406 -20.25 1.11 -9.55
N THR A 407 -19.36 0.65 -8.67
CA THR A 407 -17.98 1.19 -8.59
C THR A 407 -17.06 0.15 -9.22
N PRO A 408 -16.63 0.32 -10.47
CA PRO A 408 -15.58 -0.52 -10.97
C PRO A 408 -14.25 -0.04 -10.34
N MET A 409 -13.46 -0.99 -9.86
CA MET A 409 -12.28 -0.74 -9.02
C MET A 409 -11.04 -1.27 -9.74
N TRP A 410 -10.02 -0.43 -9.88
CA TRP A 410 -8.85 -0.73 -10.71
C TRP A 410 -7.59 -0.52 -9.89
N CYS A 411 -6.68 -1.51 -9.90
CA CYS A 411 -5.43 -1.41 -9.18
C CYS A 411 -4.29 -1.24 -10.18
N TRP A 412 -3.56 -0.14 -10.08
CA TRP A 412 -2.41 0.10 -10.94
C TRP A 412 -1.12 0.17 -10.15
N ASN A 413 -0.25 -0.82 -10.37
CA ASN A 413 1.11 -0.85 -9.84
C ASN A 413 2.04 0.00 -10.71
N ASN A 414 2.26 1.26 -10.33
CA ASN A 414 3.41 2.02 -10.83
C ASN A 414 4.16 2.70 -9.68
N ARG A 415 5.49 2.72 -9.77
CA ARG A 415 6.33 3.60 -8.95
C ARG A 415 6.37 4.98 -9.63
N PRO A 416 6.40 6.10 -8.90
CA PRO A 416 6.45 7.43 -9.51
C PRO A 416 7.78 7.68 -10.26
N HIS A 417 7.85 8.79 -10.99
CA HIS A 417 8.86 9.07 -12.03
C HIS A 417 9.95 10.09 -11.64
N PRO A 418 11.21 9.93 -12.11
CA PRO A 418 12.21 11.00 -12.21
C PRO A 418 12.24 11.70 -13.58
N ARG A 419 12.67 12.97 -13.61
CA ARG A 419 13.06 13.69 -14.85
C ARG A 419 14.30 13.04 -15.49
N PRO A 420 14.32 12.77 -16.81
CA PRO A 420 15.57 12.55 -17.53
C PRO A 420 16.19 13.90 -17.94
N ALA A 421 17.46 14.10 -17.62
CA ALA A 421 18.28 15.12 -18.27
C ALA A 421 18.50 14.73 -19.75
N PRO A 422 18.58 15.68 -20.70
CA PRO A 422 18.68 15.36 -22.12
C PRO A 422 20.09 14.85 -22.46
N HIS A 423 20.23 13.52 -22.59
CA HIS A 423 21.37 12.95 -23.29
C HIS A 423 21.03 12.78 -24.77
N ARG A 424 21.80 13.45 -25.63
CA ARG A 424 21.74 13.26 -27.09
C ARG A 424 21.99 11.79 -27.43
N HIS A 425 20.95 11.10 -27.91
CA HIS A 425 21.07 9.73 -28.38
C HIS A 425 21.95 9.65 -29.64
N ARG A 426 23.03 8.87 -29.56
CA ARG A 426 23.58 8.19 -30.75
C ARG A 426 22.86 6.84 -30.91
N PRO A 427 22.52 6.40 -32.13
CA PRO A 427 21.91 5.09 -32.33
C PRO A 427 22.88 3.98 -31.92
N ARG A 428 22.40 3.04 -31.10
CA ARG A 428 23.14 1.81 -30.76
C ARG A 428 22.77 0.69 -31.74
N PRO A 429 23.74 -0.18 -32.11
CA PRO A 429 23.49 -1.29 -33.02
C PRO A 429 22.61 -2.37 -32.37
N PRO A 430 21.95 -3.23 -33.16
CA PRO A 430 21.04 -4.25 -32.66
C PRO A 430 21.76 -5.28 -31.77
N PRO A 431 21.04 -5.93 -30.83
CA PRO A 431 21.62 -6.88 -29.91
C PRO A 431 22.19 -8.09 -30.66
N ALA A 432 23.42 -8.47 -30.33
CA ALA A 432 24.03 -9.68 -30.84
C ALA A 432 23.27 -10.93 -30.33
N PRO A 433 23.12 -11.99 -31.15
CA PRO A 433 22.41 -13.18 -30.74
C PRO A 433 23.13 -13.89 -29.59
N PHE A 434 22.36 -14.38 -28.62
CA PHE A 434 22.82 -15.21 -27.51
C PHE A 434 23.69 -16.37 -28.03
N ARG A 435 25.00 -16.35 -27.71
CA ARG A 435 25.87 -17.51 -27.92
C ARG A 435 25.43 -18.60 -26.95
N ARG A 436 24.88 -19.70 -27.49
CA ARG A 436 24.82 -20.99 -26.79
C ARG A 436 26.25 -21.37 -26.40
N CYS A 437 26.50 -21.61 -25.11
CA CYS A 437 27.70 -22.32 -24.68
C CYS A 437 27.64 -23.75 -25.25
N SER A 438 28.36 -23.96 -26.36
CA SER A 438 28.70 -25.29 -26.84
C SER A 438 29.78 -25.91 -25.95
N SER A 439 29.55 -27.15 -25.59
CA SER A 439 30.40 -28.09 -24.87
C SER A 439 31.84 -28.17 -25.37
N SER A 440 32.80 -28.06 -24.44
CA SER A 440 34.18 -28.58 -24.55
C SER A 440 34.59 -29.20 -23.20
N PRO A 441 35.45 -30.24 -23.19
CA PRO A 441 35.49 -31.27 -22.14
C PRO A 441 36.24 -30.84 -20.86
N PRO A 442 36.04 -31.53 -19.72
CA PRO A 442 36.59 -31.10 -18.44
C PRO A 442 38.10 -31.40 -18.35
N ALA A 443 38.87 -30.39 -17.93
CA ALA A 443 40.24 -30.53 -17.44
C ALA A 443 40.26 -31.01 -15.96
N PRO A 444 41.32 -31.71 -15.51
CA PRO A 444 41.28 -32.54 -14.30
C PRO A 444 41.35 -31.73 -12.99
N ARG A 445 40.64 -32.21 -11.96
CA ARG A 445 40.65 -31.67 -10.59
C ARG A 445 41.83 -32.20 -9.77
N PRO A 446 42.39 -31.42 -8.83
CA PRO A 446 43.35 -31.93 -7.84
C PRO A 446 42.64 -32.83 -6.81
N ARG A 447 43.30 -33.92 -6.40
CA ARG A 447 42.79 -34.94 -5.47
C ARG A 447 42.89 -34.47 -4.01
N CYS A 448 41.80 -34.59 -3.26
CA CYS A 448 41.81 -34.71 -1.79
C CYS A 448 41.75 -36.19 -1.39
N PRO A 449 42.38 -36.60 -0.27
CA PRO A 449 42.48 -37.99 0.13
C PRO A 449 41.16 -38.57 0.64
N ALA A 450 40.97 -39.88 0.42
CA ALA A 450 39.75 -40.63 0.70
C ALA A 450 39.57 -40.97 2.20
N PRO A 451 38.33 -41.05 2.70
CA PRO A 451 38.02 -41.66 4.00
C PRO A 451 37.94 -43.20 3.88
N PRO A 452 38.27 -43.96 4.94
CA PRO A 452 38.18 -45.42 4.94
C PRO A 452 36.72 -45.91 5.02
N ALA A 453 36.55 -47.14 4.53
CA ALA A 453 35.29 -47.75 4.10
C ALA A 453 34.47 -48.45 5.19
N GLY A 454 33.16 -48.53 4.95
CA GLY A 454 32.21 -49.46 5.57
C GLY A 454 31.11 -48.74 6.37
N TRP A 455 29.81 -48.90 6.16
CA TRP A 455 29.01 -50.04 5.69
C TRP A 455 27.77 -49.61 4.90
N ARG A 456 27.18 -50.62 4.28
CA ARG A 456 26.10 -50.61 3.30
C ARG A 456 24.70 -50.53 3.95
N THR A 457 23.78 -49.95 3.18
CA THR A 457 22.38 -50.38 2.92
C THR A 457 21.29 -50.34 4.01
N GLY A 458 20.13 -49.82 3.59
CA GLY A 458 18.81 -49.98 4.20
C GLY A 458 18.61 -49.05 5.39
N TRP A 459 17.51 -48.34 5.55
CA TRP A 459 16.26 -48.96 5.98
C TRP A 459 15.08 -48.00 5.77
N ARG A 460 13.93 -48.63 5.46
CA ARG A 460 12.60 -48.05 5.47
C ARG A 460 12.17 -47.67 6.89
N ALA A 461 11.20 -46.77 6.93
CA ALA A 461 10.45 -46.30 8.08
C ALA A 461 9.94 -47.42 9.02
N THR A 462 9.90 -47.13 10.31
CA THR A 462 8.75 -47.43 11.18
C THR A 462 8.79 -46.59 12.45
N ALA A 463 7.60 -46.16 12.88
CA ALA A 463 7.34 -45.32 14.04
C ALA A 463 7.45 -46.10 15.37
N ARG A 464 7.82 -45.38 16.45
CA ARG A 464 7.22 -45.48 17.80
C ARG A 464 7.93 -44.55 18.80
N THR A 465 7.15 -43.67 19.43
CA THR A 465 7.37 -43.07 20.77
C THR A 465 7.08 -44.15 21.85
N PRO A 466 7.48 -44.03 23.16
CA PRO A 466 7.39 -42.80 23.97
C PRO A 466 8.39 -42.56 25.17
N ARG A 467 8.33 -41.31 25.67
CA ARG A 467 8.41 -40.79 27.07
C ARG A 467 9.74 -40.69 27.88
N CYS A 468 9.88 -39.46 28.40
CA CYS A 468 10.28 -39.01 29.76
C CYS A 468 11.74 -38.67 30.11
N ALA A 469 11.95 -37.34 30.26
CA ALA A 469 12.56 -36.59 31.37
C ALA A 469 14.02 -36.85 31.79
N THR A 470 14.87 -35.82 31.66
CA THR A 470 15.50 -35.02 32.76
C THR A 470 16.53 -34.02 32.18
N SER A 471 16.46 -32.76 32.59
CA SER A 471 17.54 -31.74 32.53
C SER A 471 18.55 -31.98 33.68
N PRO A 472 19.75 -31.31 33.83
CA PRO A 472 20.14 -29.98 33.32
C PRO A 472 21.62 -29.73 32.88
N THR A 473 21.81 -28.81 31.90
CA THR A 473 22.91 -27.81 31.67
C THR A 473 24.42 -28.22 31.66
N PRO A 474 25.37 -27.30 31.37
CA PRO A 474 25.89 -26.82 30.07
C PRO A 474 27.31 -27.33 29.71
N TRP A 475 27.65 -27.39 28.42
CA TRP A 475 29.03 -27.63 27.96
C TRP A 475 29.74 -26.34 27.57
N ARG A 476 30.83 -26.04 28.30
CA ARG A 476 31.90 -25.11 27.94
C ARG A 476 32.85 -25.79 26.95
N CYS A 477 33.32 -25.06 25.95
CA CYS A 477 34.46 -25.46 25.13
C CYS A 477 35.76 -24.90 25.74
N ALA A 478 36.63 -25.81 26.18
CA ALA A 478 38.09 -25.64 26.22
C ALA A 478 38.65 -26.44 25.03
N GLY A 479 39.78 -26.15 24.41
CA GLY A 479 40.83 -25.17 24.62
C GLY A 479 41.78 -25.23 23.41
N ALA A 480 42.71 -24.28 23.36
CA ALA A 480 43.74 -24.10 22.34
C ALA A 480 44.77 -25.27 22.30
N PRO A 481 45.81 -25.17 21.46
CA PRO A 481 47.04 -24.62 22.05
C PRO A 481 47.82 -23.62 21.19
N ASP A 482 48.65 -22.91 21.94
CA ASP A 482 49.60 -21.85 21.64
C ASP A 482 50.80 -22.28 20.77
N ALA A 483 51.37 -21.28 20.09
CA ALA A 483 52.79 -20.88 20.12
C ALA A 483 52.92 -19.63 19.24
N GLY A 484 53.57 -18.52 19.59
CA GLY A 484 54.37 -18.07 20.73
C GLY A 484 54.88 -16.68 20.30
N GLY A 485 54.68 -15.63 21.11
CA GLY A 485 55.77 -14.89 21.76
C GLY A 485 56.44 -13.85 20.83
N SER A 486 56.65 -12.58 21.17
CA SER A 486 56.62 -11.89 22.46
C SER A 486 56.85 -10.38 22.27
N ALA A 487 56.26 -9.61 23.18
CA ALA A 487 56.75 -8.37 23.80
C ALA A 487 56.75 -7.02 23.02
N SER A 488 55.98 -6.08 23.59
CA SER A 488 55.83 -4.63 23.36
C SER A 488 56.90 -3.79 24.10
N PRO A 489 56.82 -2.45 24.32
CA PRO A 489 56.13 -1.28 23.70
C PRO A 489 57.13 -0.05 23.56
N PRO A 490 56.80 1.25 23.79
CA PRO A 490 55.91 2.22 23.11
C PRO A 490 56.61 3.53 22.59
N HIS A 491 55.93 4.27 21.69
CA HIS A 491 55.96 5.74 21.38
C HIS A 491 57.31 6.47 21.11
N PRO A 492 57.37 7.66 20.45
CA PRO A 492 56.35 8.70 20.23
C PRO A 492 56.24 9.30 18.79
N ALA A 493 55.32 10.25 18.61
CA ALA A 493 55.25 11.18 17.46
C ALA A 493 56.50 12.09 17.37
N PRO A 494 56.81 12.75 16.23
CA PRO A 494 56.16 14.04 15.90
C PRO A 494 56.02 14.40 14.39
N ASN A 495 55.22 15.44 14.14
CA ASN A 495 55.24 16.44 13.06
C ASN A 495 55.61 16.06 11.61
N SER A 496 54.64 16.20 10.70
CA SER A 496 54.63 17.22 9.62
C SER A 496 53.20 17.39 9.11
#